data_AF-A0A935RJR8-F1
#
_entry.id   AF-A0A935RJR8-F1
#
_cell.length_a   1.000
_cell.length_b   1.000
_cell.length_c   1.000
_cell.angle_alpha   90.00
_cell.angle_beta   90.00
_cell.angle_gamma   90.00
#
_symmetry.space_group_name_H-M   'P 1'
#
loop_
_entity.id
_entity.type
_entity.pdbx_description
1 polymer ?
#
loop_
_entity_poly.entity_id
_entity_poly.type
_entity_poly.pdbx_seq_one_letter_code
_entity_poly.pdbx_strand_id
1 'polypeptide(L)'
;MSGKRPISGLLTVALCLLTCMLVGALACGGRIFDPSLSSFQIIAGGLVGGAFLVAIQARRLEYVAGVGVVAFALTSAISEPWSASLLVRNAVWVIALLVAVFGALRIEDGMRRVSFGKFVLWAVVFGIVYLCTLGVLRLMRPGPVNPEVVIANLKLGVLIGAGIGLGHEIAERARSHRQRLSSQL
;
A
#
# COMPACT_ATOMS: atom_id res chain seq x y z
N MET A 1 26.58 -2.77 -14.52
CA MET A 1 25.33 -3.02 -13.78
C MET A 1 25.66 -3.08 -12.29
N SER A 2 25.56 -1.95 -11.58
CA SER A 2 25.96 -1.84 -10.18
C SER A 2 24.90 -2.47 -9.27
N GLY A 3 25.30 -3.49 -8.51
CA GLY A 3 24.48 -4.19 -7.53
C GLY A 3 24.00 -3.25 -6.42
N LYS A 4 22.85 -2.61 -6.63
CA LYS A 4 22.15 -1.89 -5.56
C LYS A 4 21.62 -2.94 -4.56
N ARG A 5 22.20 -2.91 -3.37
CA ARG A 5 22.08 -3.93 -2.31
C ARG A 5 20.62 -4.18 -1.90
N PRO A 6 20.22 -5.44 -1.65
CA PRO A 6 18.87 -5.82 -1.19
C PRO A 6 18.43 -5.11 0.10
N ILE A 7 19.39 -4.65 0.90
CA ILE A 7 19.20 -3.87 2.14
C ILE A 7 18.33 -2.61 1.92
N SER A 8 18.40 -2.00 0.72
CA SER A 8 17.56 -0.82 0.41
C SER A 8 16.08 -1.16 0.25
N GLY A 9 15.76 -2.37 -0.23
CA GLY A 9 14.38 -2.81 -0.43
C GLY A 9 13.73 -3.11 0.92
N LEU A 10 14.41 -3.92 1.75
CA LEU A 10 13.94 -4.29 3.08
C LEU A 10 13.65 -3.06 3.96
N LEU A 11 14.54 -2.06 3.94
CA LEU A 11 14.32 -0.80 4.66
C LEU A 11 13.07 -0.07 4.17
N THR A 12 12.80 -0.05 2.87
CA THR A 12 11.60 0.60 2.31
C THR A 12 10.33 -0.10 2.79
N VAL A 13 10.29 -1.43 2.73
CA VAL A 13 9.17 -2.22 3.25
C VAL A 13 8.96 -1.97 4.75
N ALA A 14 10.03 -2.01 5.53
CA ALA A 14 9.98 -1.78 6.97
C ALA A 14 9.47 -0.37 7.30
N LEU A 15 9.94 0.66 6.58
CA LEU A 15 9.48 2.03 6.78
C LEU A 15 8.00 2.19 6.40
N CYS A 16 7.55 1.64 5.27
CA CYS A 16 6.13 1.66 4.90
C CYS A 16 5.24 0.96 5.93
N LEU A 17 5.67 -0.18 6.47
CA LEU A 17 4.97 -0.88 7.54
C LEU A 17 4.89 -0.03 8.81
N LEU A 18 6.01 0.52 9.26
CA LEU A 18 6.09 1.33 10.48
C LEU A 18 5.25 2.61 10.37
N THR A 19 5.28 3.30 9.24
CA THR A 19 4.47 4.51 9.02
C THR A 19 2.99 4.19 8.89
N CYS A 20 2.61 3.06 8.27
CA CYS A 20 1.22 2.59 8.28
C CYS A 20 0.75 2.23 9.71
N MET A 21 1.59 1.58 10.52
CA MET A 21 1.30 1.33 11.93
C MET A 21 1.10 2.63 12.69
N LEU A 22 1.98 3.61 12.51
CA LEU A 22 1.90 4.92 13.18
C LEU A 22 0.61 5.67 12.78
N VAL A 23 0.37 5.84 11.48
CA VAL A 23 -0.82 6.52 10.95
C VAL A 23 -2.10 5.81 11.38
N GLY A 24 -2.11 4.48 11.30
CA GLY A 24 -3.22 3.65 11.77
C GLY A 24 -3.46 3.79 13.27
N ALA A 25 -2.41 3.77 14.09
CA ALA A 25 -2.53 3.86 15.55
C ALA A 25 -3.07 5.23 15.96
N LEU A 26 -2.64 6.30 15.30
CA LEU A 26 -3.17 7.65 15.51
C LEU A 26 -4.65 7.76 15.14
N ALA A 27 -5.09 7.09 14.07
CA ALA A 27 -6.46 7.21 13.56
C ALA A 27 -7.46 6.21 14.18
N CYS A 28 -6.98 5.05 14.62
CA CYS A 28 -7.80 3.91 15.05
C CYS A 28 -7.41 3.35 16.42
N GLY A 29 -6.35 3.85 17.06
CA GLY A 29 -5.84 3.35 18.34
C GLY A 29 -5.27 1.93 18.23
N GLY A 30 -5.32 1.17 19.34
CA GLY A 30 -4.83 -0.22 19.40
C GLY A 30 -5.58 -1.22 18.52
N ARG A 31 -6.75 -0.84 17.99
CA ARG A 31 -7.60 -1.70 17.13
C ARG A 31 -6.93 -2.08 15.80
N ILE A 32 -5.85 -1.40 15.41
CA ILE A 32 -5.10 -1.77 14.20
C ILE A 32 -4.36 -3.11 14.34
N PHE A 33 -4.10 -3.58 15.56
CA PHE A 33 -3.35 -4.81 15.82
C PHE A 33 -4.25 -6.05 15.94
N ASP A 34 -5.57 -5.87 15.92
CA ASP A 34 -6.54 -6.96 15.95
C ASP A 34 -6.84 -7.45 14.53
N PRO A 35 -6.40 -8.66 14.13
CA PRO A 35 -6.57 -9.18 12.77
C PRO A 35 -8.03 -9.43 12.39
N SER A 36 -8.95 -9.49 13.34
CA SER A 36 -10.39 -9.64 13.07
C SER A 36 -11.05 -8.35 12.57
N LEU A 37 -10.41 -7.20 12.78
CA LEU A 37 -10.95 -5.89 12.46
C LEU A 37 -10.48 -5.38 11.10
N SER A 38 -11.34 -4.61 10.41
CA SER A 38 -11.01 -3.98 9.13
C SER A 38 -9.82 -3.01 9.23
N SER A 39 -9.55 -2.46 10.42
CA SER A 39 -8.40 -1.60 10.69
C SER A 39 -7.05 -2.30 10.51
N PHE A 40 -6.99 -3.63 10.67
CA PHE A 40 -5.76 -4.40 10.42
C PHE A 40 -5.31 -4.33 8.96
N GLN A 41 -6.22 -4.05 8.02
CA GLN A 41 -5.88 -3.84 6.61
C GLN A 41 -4.90 -2.68 6.41
N ILE A 42 -4.79 -1.74 7.36
CA ILE A 42 -3.80 -0.67 7.31
C ILE A 42 -2.38 -1.25 7.42
N ILE A 43 -2.16 -2.17 8.37
CA ILE A 43 -0.87 -2.84 8.58
C ILE A 43 -0.56 -3.76 7.40
N ALA A 44 -1.52 -4.60 7.01
CA ALA A 44 -1.36 -5.51 5.87
C ALA A 44 -1.09 -4.74 4.57
N GLY A 45 -1.81 -3.63 4.36
CA GLY A 45 -1.62 -2.73 3.22
C GLY A 45 -0.24 -2.08 3.21
N GLY A 46 0.29 -1.66 4.36
CA GLY A 46 1.65 -1.13 4.48
C GLY A 46 2.73 -2.14 4.09
N LEU A 47 2.59 -3.40 4.56
CA LEU A 47 3.51 -4.49 4.23
C LEU A 47 3.45 -4.84 2.73
N VAL A 48 2.26 -5.15 2.22
CA VAL A 48 2.06 -5.60 0.83
C VAL A 48 2.33 -4.46 -0.15
N GLY A 49 1.85 -3.25 0.15
CA GLY A 49 2.09 -2.06 -0.65
C GLY A 49 3.56 -1.66 -0.69
N GLY A 50 4.27 -1.75 0.44
CA GLY A 50 5.73 -1.58 0.48
C GLY A 50 6.48 -2.61 -0.37
N ALA A 51 6.05 -3.88 -0.34
CA ALA A 51 6.63 -4.92 -1.17
C ALA A 51 6.39 -4.67 -2.67
N PHE A 52 5.17 -4.26 -3.05
CA PHE A 52 4.87 -3.85 -4.43
C PHE A 52 5.72 -2.67 -4.88
N LEU A 53 5.86 -1.65 -4.03
CA LEU A 53 6.68 -0.47 -4.31
C LEU A 53 8.12 -0.87 -4.66
N VAL A 54 8.73 -1.74 -3.86
CA VAL A 54 10.09 -2.25 -4.12
C VAL A 54 10.14 -3.07 -5.40
N ALA A 55 9.17 -3.96 -5.63
CA ALA A 55 9.11 -4.79 -6.82
C ALA A 55 8.97 -3.96 -8.12
N ILE A 56 8.11 -2.94 -8.11
CA ILE A 56 7.91 -2.00 -9.22
C ILE A 56 9.18 -1.20 -9.49
N GLN A 57 9.83 -0.66 -8.45
CA GLN A 57 11.08 0.09 -8.58
C GLN A 57 12.23 -0.76 -9.13
N ALA A 58 12.23 -2.07 -8.84
CA ALA A 58 13.18 -3.01 -9.42
C ALA A 58 12.95 -3.29 -10.92
N ARG A 59 11.82 -2.83 -11.50
CA ARG A 59 11.42 -3.04 -12.90
C ARG A 59 11.36 -4.52 -13.32
N ARG A 60 11.07 -5.41 -12.38
CA ARG A 60 10.96 -6.86 -12.61
C ARG A 60 9.52 -7.31 -12.39
N LEU A 61 8.81 -7.58 -13.49
CA LEU A 61 7.41 -8.03 -13.45
C LEU A 61 7.23 -9.32 -12.65
N GLU A 62 8.22 -10.21 -12.70
CA GLU A 62 8.25 -11.45 -11.91
C GLU A 62 8.10 -11.20 -10.40
N TYR A 63 8.75 -10.16 -9.87
CA TYR A 63 8.65 -9.81 -8.45
C TYR A 63 7.30 -9.19 -8.11
N VAL A 64 6.73 -8.40 -9.02
CA VAL A 64 5.38 -7.83 -8.84
C VAL A 64 4.35 -8.96 -8.80
N ALA A 65 4.43 -9.90 -9.76
CA ALA A 65 3.57 -11.07 -9.78
C ALA A 65 3.77 -11.95 -8.53
N GLY A 66 5.01 -12.20 -8.13
CA GLY A 66 5.33 -12.97 -6.93
C GLY A 66 4.74 -12.36 -5.66
N VAL A 67 4.89 -11.06 -5.45
CA VAL A 67 4.28 -10.34 -4.31
C VAL A 67 2.75 -10.46 -4.36
N GLY A 68 2.14 -10.30 -5.54
CA GLY A 68 0.70 -10.44 -5.71
C GLY A 68 0.19 -11.84 -5.38
N VAL A 69 0.85 -12.88 -5.87
CA VAL A 69 0.50 -14.28 -5.58
C VAL A 69 0.65 -14.60 -4.10
N VAL A 70 1.76 -14.19 -3.48
CA VAL A 70 1.99 -14.42 -2.04
C VAL A 70 0.96 -13.68 -1.19
N ALA A 71 0.69 -12.40 -1.50
CA ALA A 71 -0.32 -11.62 -0.78
C ALA A 71 -1.72 -12.24 -0.93
N PHE A 72 -2.08 -12.68 -2.13
CA PHE A 72 -3.36 -13.34 -2.39
C PHE A 72 -3.48 -14.68 -1.64
N ALA A 73 -2.43 -15.51 -1.67
CA ALA A 73 -2.39 -16.79 -0.97
C ALA A 73 -2.50 -16.60 0.54
N LEU A 74 -1.74 -15.67 1.14
CA LEU A 74 -1.78 -15.38 2.57
C LEU A 74 -3.14 -14.85 3.01
N THR A 75 -3.70 -13.88 2.29
CA THR A 75 -5.03 -13.32 2.63
C THR A 75 -6.13 -14.36 2.51
N SER A 76 -6.03 -15.29 1.55
CA SER A 76 -6.99 -16.38 1.37
C SER A 76 -6.84 -17.46 2.43
N ALA A 77 -5.61 -17.80 2.82
CA ALA A 77 -5.34 -18.80 3.87
C ALA A 77 -5.88 -18.38 5.25
N ILE A 78 -5.85 -17.08 5.57
CA ILE A 78 -6.34 -16.55 6.85
C ILE A 78 -7.87 -16.43 6.89
N SER A 79 -8.51 -16.42 5.72
CA SER A 79 -9.93 -16.10 5.60
C SER A 79 -10.79 -17.37 5.48
N GLU A 80 -11.05 -18.02 6.60
CA GLU A 80 -12.02 -19.12 6.68
C GLU A 80 -13.43 -18.60 7.03
N PRO A 81 -14.51 -19.20 6.49
CA PRO A 81 -14.54 -20.31 5.52
C PRO A 81 -14.24 -19.85 4.08
N TRP A 82 -13.64 -20.74 3.29
CA TRP A 82 -13.31 -20.47 1.90
C TRP A 82 -14.60 -20.36 1.08
N SER A 83 -14.86 -19.17 0.55
CA SER A 83 -15.98 -18.91 -0.36
C SER A 83 -15.48 -18.19 -1.61
N ALA A 84 -16.12 -18.46 -2.76
CA ALA A 84 -15.79 -17.80 -4.02
C ALA A 84 -15.85 -16.27 -3.91
N SER A 85 -16.82 -15.74 -3.15
CA SER A 85 -16.92 -14.30 -2.89
C SER A 85 -15.74 -13.72 -2.14
N LEU A 86 -15.18 -14.49 -1.21
CA LEU A 86 -14.05 -14.04 -0.42
C LEU A 86 -12.76 -14.07 -1.25
N LEU A 87 -12.58 -15.08 -2.10
CA LEU A 87 -11.49 -15.13 -3.08
C LEU A 87 -11.55 -13.94 -4.04
N VAL A 88 -12.73 -13.62 -4.59
CA VAL A 88 -12.91 -12.45 -5.45
C VAL A 88 -12.56 -11.16 -4.70
N ARG A 89 -13.03 -11.02 -3.44
CA ARG A 89 -12.70 -9.85 -2.61
C ARG A 89 -11.19 -9.72 -2.39
N ASN A 90 -10.49 -10.80 -2.07
CA ASN A 90 -9.04 -10.80 -1.86
C ASN A 90 -8.29 -10.44 -3.14
N ALA A 91 -8.72 -10.98 -4.30
CA ALA A 91 -8.14 -10.65 -5.59
C ALA A 91 -8.32 -9.16 -5.91
N VAL A 92 -9.53 -8.63 -5.73
CA VAL A 92 -9.82 -7.20 -5.93
C VAL A 92 -8.96 -6.33 -5.02
N TRP A 93 -8.78 -6.71 -3.75
CA TRP A 93 -7.93 -5.97 -2.80
C TRP A 93 -6.45 -5.94 -3.22
N VAL A 94 -5.88 -7.09 -3.60
CA VAL A 94 -4.48 -7.17 -4.08
C VAL A 94 -4.29 -6.34 -5.34
N ILE A 95 -5.21 -6.45 -6.32
CA ILE A 95 -5.17 -5.67 -7.55
C ILE A 95 -5.27 -4.17 -7.24
N ALA A 96 -6.15 -3.78 -6.33
CA ALA A 96 -6.31 -2.39 -5.92
C ALA A 96 -5.04 -1.80 -5.32
N LEU A 97 -4.38 -2.53 -4.42
CA LEU A 97 -3.09 -2.10 -3.87
C LEU A 97 -2.05 -1.93 -4.97
N LEU A 98 -1.95 -2.90 -5.89
CA LEU A 98 -1.02 -2.81 -7.02
C LEU A 98 -1.29 -1.57 -7.88
N VAL A 99 -2.56 -1.36 -8.27
CA VAL A 99 -2.98 -0.20 -9.08
C VAL A 99 -2.71 1.11 -8.34
N ALA A 100 -2.97 1.18 -7.04
CA ALA A 100 -2.75 2.37 -6.24
C ALA A 100 -1.26 2.73 -6.11
N VAL A 101 -0.40 1.74 -5.81
CA VAL A 101 1.05 1.94 -5.74
C VAL A 101 1.60 2.37 -7.10
N PHE A 102 1.22 1.67 -8.17
CA PHE A 102 1.67 1.98 -9.51
C PHE A 102 1.20 3.37 -9.96
N GLY A 103 -0.08 3.70 -9.75
CA GLY A 103 -0.67 4.98 -10.08
C GLY A 103 0.00 6.13 -9.33
N ALA A 104 0.21 5.97 -8.02
CA ALA A 104 0.88 6.97 -7.19
C ALA A 104 2.31 7.24 -7.69
N LEU A 105 3.10 6.20 -7.97
CA LEU A 105 4.44 6.35 -8.54
C LEU A 105 4.44 7.08 -9.88
N ARG A 106 3.49 6.75 -10.78
CA ARG A 106 3.41 7.38 -12.10
C ARG A 106 3.05 8.87 -12.02
N ILE A 107 2.17 9.26 -11.11
CA ILE A 107 1.81 10.67 -10.92
C ILE A 107 2.97 11.41 -10.23
N GLU A 108 3.63 10.77 -9.26
CA GLU A 108 4.78 11.33 -8.56
C GLU A 108 5.96 11.63 -9.50
N ASP A 109 6.22 10.77 -10.49
CA ASP A 109 7.24 11.00 -11.51
C ASP A 109 7.04 12.32 -12.29
N GLY A 110 5.80 12.80 -12.40
CA GLY A 110 5.47 14.10 -12.98
C GLY A 110 5.69 15.30 -12.04
N MET A 111 5.77 15.08 -10.72
CA MET A 111 5.85 16.13 -9.69
C MET A 111 7.25 16.27 -9.06
N ARG A 112 8.31 15.94 -9.81
CA ARG A 112 9.71 15.90 -9.35
C ARG A 112 10.22 17.16 -8.63
N ARG A 113 9.57 18.33 -8.80
CA ARG A 113 9.98 19.58 -8.15
C ARG A 113 9.56 19.69 -6.68
N VAL A 114 8.60 18.89 -6.22
CA VAL A 114 8.09 18.98 -4.85
C VAL A 114 8.88 18.03 -3.95
N SER A 115 9.56 18.59 -2.94
CA SER A 115 10.45 17.84 -2.05
C SER A 115 9.74 17.17 -0.87
N PHE A 116 8.58 17.69 -0.43
CA PHE A 116 7.82 17.21 0.71
C PHE A 116 6.32 17.30 0.45
N GLY A 117 5.53 16.41 1.04
CA GLY A 117 4.06 16.40 0.90
C GLY A 117 3.54 15.42 -0.14
N LYS A 118 4.43 14.61 -0.74
CA LYS A 118 4.03 13.55 -1.68
C LYS A 118 3.13 12.52 -1.02
N PHE A 119 3.24 12.29 0.28
CA PHE A 119 2.33 11.41 1.01
C PHE A 119 0.85 11.81 0.89
N VAL A 120 0.53 13.09 0.66
CA VAL A 120 -0.84 13.55 0.42
C VAL A 120 -1.36 13.04 -0.93
N LEU A 121 -0.52 13.08 -1.98
CA LEU A 121 -0.84 12.47 -3.27
C LEU A 121 -1.14 10.99 -3.09
N TRP A 122 -0.27 10.27 -2.37
CA TRP A 122 -0.45 8.85 -2.11
C TRP A 122 -1.77 8.58 -1.38
N ALA A 123 -2.11 9.37 -0.34
CA ALA A 123 -3.39 9.30 0.35
C ALA A 123 -4.58 9.48 -0.61
N VAL A 124 -4.54 10.49 -1.48
CA VAL A 124 -5.61 10.78 -2.44
C VAL A 124 -5.76 9.65 -3.45
N VAL A 125 -4.65 9.19 -4.06
CA VAL A 125 -4.67 8.11 -5.06
C VAL A 125 -5.24 6.83 -4.47
N PHE A 126 -4.77 6.42 -3.28
CA PHE A 126 -5.29 5.23 -2.62
C PHE A 126 -6.76 5.40 -2.22
N GLY A 127 -7.15 6.57 -1.73
CA GLY A 127 -8.55 6.88 -1.42
C GLY A 127 -9.46 6.70 -2.64
N ILE A 128 -9.07 7.24 -3.79
CA ILE A 128 -9.81 7.09 -5.05
C ILE A 128 -9.87 5.63 -5.48
N VAL A 129 -8.73 4.91 -5.47
CA VAL A 129 -8.69 3.50 -5.89
C VAL A 129 -9.57 2.63 -4.99
N TYR A 130 -9.56 2.83 -3.68
CA TYR A 130 -10.42 2.10 -2.74
C TYR A 130 -11.91 2.46 -2.88
N LEU A 131 -12.24 3.67 -3.33
CA LEU A 131 -13.62 3.97 -3.74
C LEU A 131 -14.01 3.22 -5.02
N CYS A 132 -13.10 3.16 -6.00
CA CYS A 132 -13.34 2.41 -7.23
C CYS A 132 -13.53 0.92 -6.98
N THR A 133 -12.79 0.31 -6.06
CA THR A 133 -12.97 -1.12 -5.71
C THR A 133 -14.33 -1.41 -5.11
N LEU A 134 -14.85 -0.52 -4.26
CA LEU A 134 -16.21 -0.62 -3.75
C LEU A 134 -17.21 -0.56 -4.91
N GLY A 135 -16.99 0.33 -5.90
CA GLY A 135 -17.79 0.38 -7.12
C GLY A 135 -17.77 -0.95 -7.90
N VAL A 136 -16.59 -1.52 -8.14
CA VAL A 136 -16.43 -2.82 -8.83
C VAL A 136 -17.16 -3.94 -8.08
N LEU A 137 -16.98 -4.02 -6.76
CA LEU A 137 -17.65 -5.05 -5.95
C LEU A 137 -19.19 -4.89 -5.97
N ARG A 138 -19.69 -3.66 -6.03
CA ARG A 138 -21.12 -3.36 -6.13
C ARG A 138 -21.71 -3.67 -7.50
N LEU A 139 -20.94 -3.53 -8.58
CA LEU A 139 -21.37 -3.99 -9.91
C LEU A 139 -21.53 -5.51 -9.95
N MET A 140 -20.72 -6.26 -9.21
CA MET A 140 -20.82 -7.72 -9.12
C MET A 140 -21.96 -8.19 -8.19
N ARG A 141 -22.29 -7.40 -7.16
CA ARG A 141 -23.37 -7.67 -6.19
C ARG A 141 -24.19 -6.41 -5.95
N PRO A 142 -25.18 -6.13 -6.81
CA PRO A 142 -26.02 -4.95 -6.67
C PRO A 142 -26.82 -5.01 -5.37
N GLY A 143 -26.80 -3.91 -4.63
CA GLY A 143 -27.50 -3.75 -3.36
C GLY A 143 -27.36 -2.31 -2.86
N PRO A 144 -28.16 -1.89 -1.86
CA PRO A 144 -28.18 -0.51 -1.40
C PRO A 144 -26.79 -0.06 -0.92
N VAL A 145 -26.37 1.12 -1.37
CA VAL A 145 -25.09 1.72 -1.00
C VAL A 145 -25.26 2.35 0.38
N ASN A 146 -24.60 1.77 1.39
CA ASN A 146 -24.51 2.37 2.72
C ASN A 146 -23.40 3.45 2.69
N PRO A 147 -23.71 4.74 2.93
CA PRO A 147 -22.73 5.82 2.98
C PRO A 147 -21.59 5.56 3.98
N GLU A 148 -21.87 4.89 5.10
CA GLU A 148 -20.86 4.56 6.11
C GLU A 148 -19.78 3.62 5.55
N VAL A 149 -20.17 2.68 4.69
CA VAL A 149 -19.23 1.75 4.02
C VAL A 149 -18.36 2.47 3.00
N VAL A 150 -18.92 3.48 2.33
CA VAL A 150 -18.18 4.35 1.39
C VAL A 150 -17.13 5.15 2.15
N ILE A 151 -17.53 5.82 3.23
CA ILE A 151 -16.64 6.62 4.08
C ILE A 151 -15.57 5.74 4.71
N ALA A 152 -15.92 4.55 5.20
CA ALA A 152 -14.97 3.62 5.79
C ALA A 152 -13.91 3.14 4.76
N ASN A 153 -14.32 2.80 3.53
CA ASN A 153 -13.37 2.42 2.48
C ASN A 153 -12.47 3.57 2.06
N LEU A 154 -13.03 4.78 1.89
CA LEU A 154 -12.24 5.97 1.60
C LEU A 154 -11.21 6.23 2.70
N LYS A 155 -11.64 6.18 3.97
CA LYS A 155 -10.76 6.38 5.13
C LYS A 155 -9.64 5.33 5.16
N LEU A 156 -9.95 4.05 4.92
CA LEU A 156 -8.94 2.99 4.84
C LEU A 156 -7.93 3.26 3.73
N GLY A 157 -8.39 3.59 2.51
CA GLY A 157 -7.53 3.93 1.40
C GLY A 157 -6.61 5.11 1.71
N VAL A 158 -7.17 6.20 2.24
CA VAL A 158 -6.40 7.40 2.61
C VAL A 158 -5.33 7.09 3.67
N LEU A 159 -5.66 6.34 4.72
CA LEU A 159 -4.70 6.00 5.78
C LEU A 159 -3.58 5.07 5.27
N ILE A 160 -3.92 4.08 4.44
CA ILE A 160 -2.94 3.20 3.80
C ILE A 160 -2.01 4.02 2.89
N GLY A 161 -2.59 4.86 2.03
CA GLY A 161 -1.83 5.71 1.10
C GLY A 161 -0.91 6.69 1.83
N ALA A 162 -1.42 7.37 2.87
CA ALA A 162 -0.60 8.26 3.70
C ALA A 162 0.55 7.52 4.36
N GLY A 163 0.30 6.35 4.94
CA GLY A 163 1.32 5.53 5.58
C GLY A 163 2.40 5.08 4.59
N ILE A 164 2.02 4.47 3.46
CA ILE A 164 2.98 4.04 2.43
C ILE A 164 3.77 5.22 1.87
N GLY A 165 3.08 6.32 1.56
CA GLY A 165 3.70 7.54 1.01
C GLY A 165 4.74 8.15 1.95
N LEU A 166 4.44 8.23 3.25
CA LEU A 166 5.40 8.69 4.26
C LEU A 166 6.62 7.75 4.34
N GLY A 167 6.38 6.44 4.38
CA GLY A 167 7.45 5.44 4.43
C GLY A 167 8.35 5.50 3.19
N HIS A 168 7.76 5.68 2.02
CA HIS A 168 8.47 5.87 0.76
C HIS A 168 9.36 7.12 0.79
N GLU A 169 8.80 8.25 1.24
CA GLU A 169 9.50 9.53 1.27
C GLU A 169 10.68 9.51 2.26
N ILE A 170 10.49 8.93 3.45
CA ILE A 170 11.58 8.75 4.44
C ILE A 170 12.67 7.85 3.84
N ALA A 171 12.31 6.75 3.18
CA ALA A 171 13.26 5.84 2.55
C ALA A 171 14.06 6.53 1.42
N GLU A 172 13.42 7.37 0.61
CA GLU A 172 14.07 8.14 -0.44
C GLU A 172 15.09 9.15 0.12
N ARG A 173 14.71 9.86 1.20
CA ARG A 173 15.60 10.81 1.89
C ARG A 173 16.79 10.12 2.54
N ALA A 174 16.57 8.99 3.22
CA ALA A 174 17.64 8.20 3.83
C ALA A 174 18.66 7.72 2.78
N ARG A 175 18.18 7.29 1.60
CA ARG A 175 19.04 6.89 0.47
C ARG A 175 19.84 8.07 -0.08
N SER A 176 19.18 9.21 -0.29
CA SER A 176 19.82 10.43 -0.79
C SER A 176 20.91 10.93 0.16
N HIS A 177 20.66 10.89 1.47
CA HIS A 177 21.64 11.29 2.47
C HIS A 177 22.86 10.36 2.50
N ARG A 178 22.64 9.04 2.45
CA ARG A 178 23.73 8.05 2.40
C ARG A 178 24.61 8.21 1.16
N GLN A 179 24.01 8.53 0.00
CA GLN A 179 24.76 8.76 -1.23
C GLN A 179 25.67 9.99 -1.14
N ARG A 180 25.20 11.08 -0.52
CA ARG A 180 26.02 12.28 -0.30
C ARG A 180 27.22 12.01 0.59
N LEU A 181 27.03 11.22 1.66
CA LEU A 181 28.14 10.83 2.55
C LEU A 181 29.17 9.97 1.82
N SER A 182 28.75 9.07 0.93
CA SER A 182 29.68 8.23 0.15
C SER A 182 30.44 8.97 -0.95
N SER A 183 29.96 10.13 -1.41
CA SER A 183 30.68 10.95 -2.42
C SER A 183 31.71 11.90 -1.81
N GLN A 184 31.77 12.00 -0.48
CA GLN A 184 32.72 12.85 0.25
C GLN A 184 33.95 12.08 0.77
N LEU A 185 33.96 10.75 0.63
CA LEU A 185 35.06 9.85 0.96
C LEU A 185 35.75 9.39 -0.33
#